data_AF-A0AAV0YTN1-F1
#
_entry.id   AF-A0AAV0YTN1-F1
#
_cell.length_a   1.000
_cell.length_b   1.000
_cell.length_c   1.000
_cell.angle_alpha   90.00
_cell.angle_beta   90.00
_cell.angle_gamma   90.00
#
_symmetry.space_group_name_H-M   'P 1'
#
loop_
_entity.id
_entity.type
_entity.pdbx_description
1 polymer ?
#
loop_
_entity_poly.entity_id
_entity_poly.type
_entity_poly.pdbx_seq_one_letter_code
_entity_poly.pdbx_strand_id
1 'polypeptide(L)'
;MTEIMTHGELGIGNVHAYIRLLYDKKMRETVLARRFHFLSAHIVSGATIVREPGSVREYLVNRYTAYVGNPNSLFILPYNTVPVGKHWLLLAIDPIKEVVYFLNSVDGEWTNYPAMKETVDQ
;
A
#
# COMPACT_ATOMS: atom_id res chain seq x y z
N MET A 1 -2.21 25.62 -13.04
CA MET A 1 -2.33 24.16 -13.11
C MET A 1 -1.06 23.61 -12.46
N THR A 2 -1.14 23.25 -11.18
CA THR A 2 0.04 22.85 -10.40
C THR A 2 0.56 21.53 -10.97
N GLU A 3 1.86 21.43 -11.22
CA GLU A 3 2.51 20.25 -11.79
C GLU A 3 2.07 18.98 -11.07
N ILE A 4 1.44 18.06 -11.82
CA ILE A 4 0.98 16.75 -11.33
C ILE A 4 2.18 15.85 -10.99
N MET A 5 3.36 16.18 -11.54
CA MET A 5 4.59 15.41 -11.36
C MET A 5 5.70 16.35 -10.92
N THR A 6 6.44 15.93 -9.89
CA THR A 6 7.64 16.64 -9.45
C THR A 6 8.82 15.92 -10.10
N HIS A 7 9.59 16.61 -10.95
CA HIS A 7 10.68 16.01 -11.75
C HIS A 7 10.27 14.80 -12.62
N GLY A 8 9.01 14.74 -13.05
CA GLY A 8 8.48 13.62 -13.85
C GLY A 8 8.02 12.41 -13.02
N GLU A 9 8.06 12.50 -11.69
CA GLU A 9 7.61 11.44 -10.78
C GLU A 9 6.34 11.84 -10.01
N LEU A 10 5.57 10.82 -9.62
CA LEU A 10 4.39 11.01 -8.78
C LEU A 10 4.80 11.26 -7.33
N GLY A 11 4.44 12.43 -6.81
CA GLY A 11 4.55 12.74 -5.39
C GLY A 11 3.50 11.99 -4.55
N ILE A 12 3.80 11.82 -3.26
CA ILE A 12 2.88 11.18 -2.30
C ILE A 12 1.50 11.87 -2.25
N GLY A 13 1.46 13.19 -2.38
CA GLY A 13 0.22 13.97 -2.42
C GLY A 13 -0.63 13.67 -3.66
N ASN A 14 0.01 13.44 -4.81
CA ASN A 14 -0.68 13.09 -6.06
C ASN A 14 -1.31 11.70 -5.96
N VAL A 15 -0.56 10.72 -5.45
CA VAL A 15 -1.05 9.36 -5.21
C VAL A 15 -2.23 9.38 -4.22
N HIS A 16 -2.10 10.12 -3.12
CA HIS A 16 -3.17 10.27 -2.13
C HIS A 16 -4.45 10.87 -2.73
N ALA A 17 -4.31 11.98 -3.48
CA ALA A 17 -5.45 12.64 -4.12
C ALA A 17 -6.15 11.72 -5.14
N TYR A 18 -5.38 10.96 -5.91
CA TYR A 18 -5.94 10.03 -6.89
C TYR A 18 -6.72 8.89 -6.24
N ILE A 19 -6.20 8.31 -5.16
CA ILE A 19 -6.89 7.24 -4.42
C ILE A 19 -8.22 7.72 -3.86
N ARG A 20 -8.24 8.93 -3.30
CA ARG A 20 -9.48 9.52 -2.80
C ARG A 20 -10.49 9.71 -3.93
N LEU A 21 -10.04 10.22 -5.07
CA LEU A 21 -10.87 10.37 -6.26
C LEU A 21 -11.42 9.02 -6.75
N LEU A 22 -10.58 7.98 -6.79
CA LEU A 22 -10.97 6.63 -7.19
C LEU A 22 -12.04 6.07 -6.25
N TYR A 23 -11.83 6.20 -4.95
CA TYR A 23 -12.79 5.76 -3.94
C TYR A 23 -14.14 6.46 -4.13
N ASP A 24 -14.13 7.80 -4.23
CA ASP A 24 -15.35 8.60 -4.36
C ASP A 24 -16.11 8.30 -5.65
N LYS A 25 -15.40 8.09 -6.77
CA LYS A 25 -16.03 7.86 -8.08
C LYS A 25 -16.45 6.43 -8.36
N LYS A 26 -15.78 5.44 -7.76
CA LYS A 26 -15.92 4.03 -8.17
C LYS A 26 -16.32 3.08 -7.05
N MET A 27 -16.10 3.45 -5.79
CA MET A 27 -16.23 2.51 -4.68
C MET A 27 -17.31 2.92 -3.69
N ARG A 28 -17.40 4.20 -3.34
CA ARG A 28 -18.22 4.76 -2.24
C ARG A 28 -19.66 4.21 -2.19
N GLU A 29 -20.32 4.12 -3.34
CA GLU A 29 -21.73 3.70 -3.45
C GLU A 29 -21.91 2.21 -3.76
N THR A 30 -20.83 1.43 -3.73
CA THR A 30 -20.85 0.01 -4.09
C THR A 30 -20.64 -0.87 -2.87
N VAL A 31 -21.04 -2.15 -2.99
CA VAL A 31 -20.72 -3.17 -1.98
C VAL A 31 -19.22 -3.36 -1.76
N LEU A 32 -18.40 -2.94 -2.72
CA LEU A 32 -16.95 -3.00 -2.64
C LEU A 32 -16.40 -2.08 -1.56
N ALA A 33 -17.05 -0.96 -1.22
CA ALA A 33 -16.59 -0.07 -0.15
C ALA A 33 -16.57 -0.72 1.25
N ARG A 34 -17.29 -1.83 1.44
CA ARG A 34 -17.28 -2.62 2.69
C ARG A 34 -16.20 -3.71 2.71
N ARG A 35 -15.62 -4.01 1.55
CA ARG A 35 -14.65 -5.10 1.35
C ARG A 35 -13.26 -4.58 0.99
N PHE A 36 -13.14 -3.41 0.37
CA PHE A 36 -11.88 -2.85 -0.10
C PHE A 36 -11.64 -1.51 0.57
N HIS A 37 -10.48 -1.38 1.21
CA HIS A 37 -10.07 -0.18 1.90
C HIS A 37 -8.77 0.32 1.29
N PHE A 38 -8.84 1.48 0.65
CA PHE A 38 -7.66 2.16 0.16
C PHE A 38 -7.03 2.97 1.27
N LEU A 39 -5.76 2.71 1.52
CA LEU A 39 -4.98 3.34 2.55
C LEU A 39 -4.11 4.43 1.95
N SER A 40 -3.91 5.49 2.72
CA SER A 40 -3.03 6.58 2.33
C SER A 40 -1.57 6.13 2.40
N ALA A 41 -0.78 6.47 1.38
CA ALA A 41 0.67 6.24 1.35
C ALA A 41 1.41 6.94 2.50
N HIS A 42 0.79 7.93 3.15
CA HIS A 42 1.35 8.59 4.34
C HIS A 42 1.37 7.68 5.59
N ILE A 43 0.57 6.60 5.61
CA ILE A 43 0.39 5.76 6.80
C ILE A 43 1.58 4.84 7.03
N VAL A 44 2.27 4.42 5.96
CA VAL A 44 3.45 3.57 6.05
C VAL A 44 4.66 4.35 5.58
N SER A 45 5.42 4.88 6.54
CA SER A 45 6.77 5.33 6.25
C SER A 45 7.67 4.10 6.11
N GLY A 46 8.61 4.09 5.16
CA GLY A 46 9.50 2.94 5.04
C GLY A 46 10.42 2.72 6.25
N ALA A 47 10.54 3.71 7.15
CA ALA A 47 11.13 3.50 8.48
C ALA A 47 10.37 2.47 9.33
N THR A 48 9.07 2.27 9.07
CA THR A 48 8.22 1.29 9.75
C THR A 48 8.46 -0.12 9.21
N ILE A 49 8.65 -0.26 7.88
CA ILE A 49 8.94 -1.55 7.25
C ILE A 49 10.37 -2.02 7.58
N VAL A 50 11.36 -1.10 7.53
CA VAL A 50 12.78 -1.41 7.76
C VAL A 50 13.07 -1.77 9.23
N ARG A 51 12.32 -1.23 10.19
CA ARG A 51 12.56 -1.48 11.63
C ARG A 51 12.02 -2.81 12.15
N GLU A 52 11.12 -3.47 11.43
CA GLU A 52 10.48 -4.71 11.89
C GLU A 52 10.56 -5.85 10.86
N PRO A 53 11.79 -6.25 10.42
CA PRO A 53 11.96 -7.23 9.36
C PRO A 53 11.43 -8.63 9.72
N GLY A 54 11.16 -8.90 11.00
CA GLY A 54 10.59 -10.16 11.50
C GLY A 54 9.08 -10.30 11.30
N SER A 55 8.31 -9.20 11.23
CA SER A 55 6.88 -9.33 10.99
C SER A 55 6.18 -8.07 10.46
N VAL A 56 6.78 -7.31 9.53
CA VAL A 56 6.05 -6.28 8.74
C VAL A 56 4.67 -6.77 8.29
N ARG A 57 4.57 -8.04 7.88
CA ARG A 57 3.31 -8.76 7.62
C ARG A 57 2.32 -8.68 8.79
N GLU A 58 2.72 -9.13 9.98
CA GLU A 58 1.89 -9.15 11.18
C GLU A 58 1.55 -7.75 11.67
N TYR A 59 2.53 -6.83 11.68
CA TYR A 59 2.32 -5.42 12.00
C TYR A 59 1.24 -4.81 11.11
N LEU A 60 1.36 -4.95 9.79
CA LEU A 60 0.41 -4.38 8.84
C LEU A 60 -0.98 -5.05 8.99
N VAL A 61 -1.04 -6.37 9.07
CA VAL A 61 -2.30 -7.12 9.26
C VAL A 61 -3.00 -6.69 10.54
N ASN A 62 -2.30 -6.70 11.69
CA ASN A 62 -2.88 -6.34 12.99
C ASN A 62 -3.30 -4.87 13.03
N ARG A 63 -2.44 -3.96 12.56
CA ARG A 63 -2.72 -2.52 12.58
C ARG A 63 -3.96 -2.17 11.77
N TYR A 64 -4.12 -2.74 10.57
CA TYR A 64 -5.24 -2.37 9.70
C TYR A 64 -6.54 -3.09 10.04
N THR A 65 -6.46 -4.34 10.51
CA THR A 65 -7.62 -5.05 11.05
C THR A 65 -8.19 -4.29 12.24
N ALA A 66 -7.34 -3.81 13.17
CA ALA A 66 -7.76 -2.99 14.30
C ALA A 66 -8.33 -1.63 13.85
N TYR A 67 -7.76 -1.01 12.81
CA TYR A 67 -8.20 0.30 12.32
C TYR A 67 -9.60 0.26 11.68
N VAL A 68 -9.92 -0.78 10.91
CA VAL A 68 -11.21 -0.89 10.20
C VAL A 68 -12.25 -1.70 10.96
N GLY A 69 -11.84 -2.58 11.88
CA GLY A 69 -12.74 -3.42 12.67
C GLY A 69 -13.48 -4.47 11.86
N ASN A 70 -13.08 -4.73 10.61
CA ASN A 70 -13.64 -5.78 9.77
C ASN A 70 -12.50 -6.69 9.27
N PRO A 71 -12.41 -7.93 9.77
CA PRO A 71 -11.38 -8.88 9.33
C PRO A 71 -11.57 -9.34 7.88
N ASN A 72 -12.76 -9.17 7.29
CA ASN A 72 -13.04 -9.54 5.90
C ASN A 72 -12.65 -8.47 4.87
N SER A 73 -11.98 -7.41 5.32
CA SER A 73 -11.56 -6.30 4.47
C SER A 73 -10.20 -6.58 3.83
N LEU A 74 -10.09 -6.34 2.53
CA LEU A 74 -8.82 -6.24 1.81
C LEU A 74 -8.32 -4.80 1.89
N PHE A 75 -7.05 -4.63 2.27
CA PHE A 75 -6.41 -3.31 2.30
C PHE A 75 -5.50 -3.13 1.10
N ILE A 76 -5.64 -2.00 0.41
CA ILE A 76 -4.78 -1.62 -0.71
C ILE A 76 -3.97 -0.39 -0.30
N LEU A 77 -2.65 -0.49 -0.35
CA LEU A 77 -1.74 0.53 0.13
C LEU A 77 -0.64 0.78 -0.90
N PRO A 78 -0.50 1.98 -1.45
CA PRO A 78 0.70 2.38 -2.15
C PRO A 78 1.83 2.63 -1.16
N TYR A 79 3.00 2.13 -1.49
CA TYR A 79 4.20 2.28 -0.69
C TYR A 79 5.31 2.89 -1.54
N ASN A 80 5.96 3.89 -0.98
CA ASN A 80 7.13 4.49 -1.58
C ASN A 80 8.37 3.92 -0.87
N THR A 81 9.22 3.21 -1.61
CA THR A 81 10.40 2.51 -1.07
C THR A 81 11.37 3.47 -0.41
N VAL A 82 12.28 2.93 0.41
CA VAL A 82 13.34 3.71 1.05
C VAL A 82 14.65 3.53 0.28
N PRO A 83 15.44 4.60 0.04
CA PRO A 83 15.17 6.01 0.33
C PRO A 83 13.86 6.51 -0.28
N VAL A 84 13.07 7.23 0.53
CA VAL A 84 11.72 7.70 0.14
C VAL A 84 11.80 8.44 -1.19
N GLY A 85 10.98 8.01 -2.16
CA GLY A 85 10.92 8.61 -3.48
C GLY A 85 11.51 7.75 -4.59
N LYS A 86 12.25 6.67 -4.28
CA LYS A 86 12.93 5.91 -5.34
C LYS A 86 12.01 5.04 -6.18
N HIS A 87 10.97 4.45 -5.58
CA HIS A 87 10.11 3.52 -6.29
C HIS A 87 8.75 3.35 -5.62
N TRP A 88 7.70 3.22 -6.42
CA TRP A 88 6.35 2.97 -5.94
C TRP A 88 5.98 1.49 -6.08
N LEU A 89 5.43 0.93 -5.01
CA LEU A 89 4.89 -0.41 -4.94
C LEU A 89 3.42 -0.36 -4.53
N LEU A 90 2.63 -1.35 -4.93
CA LEU A 90 1.27 -1.54 -4.44
C LEU A 90 1.21 -2.76 -3.54
N LEU A 91 0.74 -2.58 -2.30
CA LEU A 91 0.51 -3.64 -1.35
C LEU A 91 -0.99 -3.98 -1.33
N ALA A 92 -1.30 -5.26 -1.35
CA ALA A 92 -2.61 -5.78 -1.01
C ALA A 92 -2.49 -6.69 0.21
N ILE A 93 -3.22 -6.35 1.28
CA ILE A 93 -3.18 -7.08 2.56
C ILE A 93 -4.53 -7.77 2.73
N ASP A 94 -4.48 -9.10 2.84
CA ASP A 94 -5.60 -9.97 3.18
C ASP A 94 -5.41 -10.45 4.62
N PRO A 95 -6.13 -9.88 5.61
CA PRO A 95 -6.00 -10.26 7.00
C PRO A 95 -6.42 -11.70 7.29
N ILE A 96 -7.40 -12.24 6.56
CA ILE A 96 -7.91 -13.60 6.80
C ILE A 96 -6.83 -14.62 6.44
N LYS A 97 -6.22 -14.42 5.28
CA LYS A 97 -5.13 -15.28 4.82
C LYS A 97 -3.81 -14.91 5.47
N GLU A 98 -3.79 -13.78 6.20
CA GLU A 98 -2.61 -13.09 6.65
C GLU A 98 -1.58 -12.92 5.50
N VAL A 99 -2.01 -12.70 4.26
CA VAL A 99 -1.08 -12.57 3.12
C VAL A 99 -0.91 -11.11 2.76
N VAL A 100 0.33 -10.70 2.52
CA VAL A 100 0.65 -9.41 1.89
C VAL A 100 1.19 -9.70 0.50
N TYR A 101 0.46 -9.28 -0.52
CA TYR A 101 0.86 -9.32 -1.92
C TYR A 101 1.46 -7.98 -2.32
N PHE A 102 2.50 -8.02 -3.14
CA PHE A 102 3.17 -6.85 -3.67
C PHE A 102 3.09 -6.87 -5.18
N LEU A 103 2.76 -5.72 -5.78
CA LEU A 103 2.91 -5.50 -7.20
C LEU A 103 4.06 -4.53 -7.41
N ASN A 104 5.13 -5.03 -8.02
CA ASN A 104 6.24 -4.23 -8.51
C ASN A 104 6.03 -3.94 -10.00
N SER A 105 5.90 -2.67 -10.37
CA SER A 105 5.70 -2.29 -11.77
C SER A 105 6.93 -2.52 -12.66
N VAL A 106 8.12 -2.69 -12.08
CA VAL A 106 9.35 -2.98 -12.85
C VAL A 106 9.32 -4.41 -13.39
N ASP A 107 8.85 -5.34 -12.58
CA ASP A 107 8.88 -6.77 -12.90
C ASP A 107 7.51 -7.26 -13.40
N GLY A 108 6.44 -6.49 -13.14
CA GLY A 108 5.07 -6.76 -13.57
C GLY A 108 4.36 -7.89 -12.82
N GLU A 109 5.07 -8.62 -11.96
CA GLU A 109 4.59 -9.81 -11.28
C GLU A 109 4.10 -9.52 -9.85
N TRP A 110 3.05 -10.23 -9.43
CA TRP A 110 2.62 -10.26 -8.04
C TRP A 110 3.52 -11.20 -7.25
N THR A 111 4.26 -10.68 -6.27
CA THR A 111 5.16 -11.47 -5.42
C THR A 111 4.72 -11.44 -3.95
N ASN A 112 4.89 -12.55 -3.25
CA ASN A 112 4.66 -12.65 -1.81
C ASN A 112 5.84 -12.05 -1.03
N TYR A 113 5.57 -11.48 0.16
CA TYR A 113 6.56 -10.78 1.02
C TYR A 113 7.96 -11.42 1.12
N PRO A 114 8.14 -12.75 1.32
CA PRO A 114 9.47 -13.34 1.49
C PRO A 114 10.39 -13.16 0.27
N ALA A 115 9.84 -13.15 -0.95
CA ALA A 115 10.62 -12.98 -2.19
C ALA A 115 11.06 -11.53 -2.43
N MET A 116 10.39 -10.57 -1.78
CA MET A 116 10.59 -9.13 -1.98
C MET A 116 11.51 -8.50 -0.92
N LYS A 117 11.71 -9.16 0.23
CA LYS A 117 12.69 -8.73 1.25
C LYS A 117 14.08 -8.47 0.63
N GLU A 118 14.49 -9.33 -0.28
CA GLU A 118 15.78 -9.21 -0.98
C GLU A 118 15.89 -7.97 -1.88
N THR A 119 14.77 -7.39 -2.32
CA THR A 119 14.72 -6.21 -3.21
C THR A 119 14.56 -4.89 -2.45
N VAL A 120 13.92 -4.91 -1.28
CA VAL A 120 13.72 -3.71 -0.44
C VAL A 120 14.92 -3.43 0.48
N ASP A 121 15.65 -4.47 0.88
CA ASP A 121 16.82 -4.35 1.76
C ASP A 121 18.14 -4.08 0.97
N GLN A 122 18.08 -3.88 -0.35
CA GLN A 122 19.21 -3.46 -1.22
C GLN A 122 19.25 -1.93 -1.40
#